data_AF-A0A3L7VX75-F1
#
_entry.id   AF-A0A3L7VX75-F1
#
_cell.length_a   1.000
_cell.length_b   1.000
_cell.length_c   1.000
_cell.angle_alpha   90.00
_cell.angle_beta   90.00
_cell.angle_gamma   90.00
#
_symmetry.space_group_name_H-M   'P 1'
#
loop_
_entity.id
_entity.type
_entity.pdbx_description
1 polymer ?
#
loop_
_entity_poly.entity_id
_entity_poly.type
_entity_poly.pdbx_seq_one_letter_code
_entity_poly.pdbx_strand_id
1 'polypeptide(L)'
;DADLARRGFDAETRAFQLATLQQIEASGQPFFDQMRWLELGDASAGLAATKQLFHELPSGLTYFIHHPSLDTPELRGIAPDWQARVRDLTVMTDPELRAFVEAAGIHLIGWRDIQRALTK
;
A
#
# COMPACT_ATOMS: atom_id res chain seq x y z
N ASP A 1 -9.67 -9.86 -11.97
CA ASP A 1 -10.24 -9.28 -13.20
C ASP A 1 -10.90 -7.93 -12.95
N ALA A 2 -11.95 -7.84 -12.12
CA ALA A 2 -12.68 -6.58 -11.86
C ALA A 2 -11.83 -5.42 -11.31
N ASP A 3 -10.91 -5.66 -10.38
CA ASP A 3 -10.04 -4.60 -9.83
C ASP A 3 -9.07 -4.02 -10.89
N LEU A 4 -8.46 -4.88 -11.70
CA LEU A 4 -7.55 -4.44 -12.76
C LEU A 4 -8.30 -3.66 -13.86
N ALA A 5 -9.55 -4.03 -14.14
CA ALA A 5 -10.39 -3.28 -15.06
C ALA A 5 -10.73 -1.88 -14.52
N ARG A 6 -11.05 -1.78 -13.22
CA ARG A 6 -11.26 -0.48 -12.54
C ARG A 6 -10.02 0.41 -12.59
N ARG A 7 -8.82 -0.18 -12.62
CA ARG A 7 -7.53 0.51 -12.74
C ARG A 7 -7.15 0.90 -14.19
N GLY A 8 -8.02 0.64 -15.16
CA GLY A 8 -7.85 1.08 -16.55
C GLY A 8 -6.98 0.18 -17.42
N PHE A 9 -6.57 -0.99 -16.93
CA PHE A 9 -5.83 -1.96 -17.75
C PHE A 9 -6.74 -2.60 -18.79
N ASP A 10 -6.26 -2.71 -20.04
CA ASP A 10 -6.98 -3.38 -21.13
C ASP A 10 -7.12 -4.90 -20.91
N ALA A 11 -7.98 -5.55 -21.69
CA ALA A 11 -8.29 -6.97 -21.50
C ALA A 11 -7.09 -7.90 -21.70
N GLU A 12 -6.18 -7.57 -22.63
CA GLU A 12 -4.99 -8.36 -22.91
C GLU A 12 -4.00 -8.26 -21.74
N THR A 13 -3.74 -7.04 -21.27
CA THR A 13 -2.90 -6.78 -20.10
C THR A 13 -3.44 -7.47 -18.85
N ARG A 14 -4.76 -7.45 -18.63
CA ARG A 14 -5.38 -8.15 -17.48
C ARG A 14 -5.21 -9.66 -17.58
N ALA A 15 -5.44 -10.25 -18.74
CA ALA A 15 -5.29 -11.69 -18.96
C ALA A 15 -3.84 -12.13 -18.73
N PHE A 16 -2.87 -11.36 -19.26
CA PHE A 16 -1.45 -11.59 -19.02
C PHE A 16 -1.11 -11.53 -17.53
N GLN A 17 -1.54 -10.49 -16.81
CA GLN A 17 -1.27 -10.34 -15.37
C GLN A 17 -1.85 -11.49 -14.55
N LEU A 18 -3.09 -11.93 -14.83
CA LEU A 18 -3.69 -13.07 -14.14
C LEU A 18 -2.89 -14.35 -14.38
N ALA A 19 -2.50 -14.63 -15.63
CA ALA A 19 -1.71 -15.81 -15.96
C ALA A 19 -0.34 -15.80 -15.27
N THR A 20 0.33 -14.64 -15.22
CA THR A 20 1.60 -14.47 -14.49
C THR A 20 1.42 -14.73 -12.99
N LEU A 21 0.36 -14.20 -12.37
CA LEU A 21 0.08 -14.44 -10.95
C LEU A 21 -0.13 -15.93 -10.65
N GLN A 22 -0.91 -16.64 -11.47
CA GLN A 22 -1.13 -18.08 -11.33
C GLN A 22 0.17 -18.88 -11.47
N GLN A 23 1.05 -18.48 -12.39
CA GLN A 23 2.37 -19.14 -12.55
C GLN A 23 3.27 -18.91 -11.32
N ILE A 24 3.28 -17.70 -10.77
CA ILE A 24 4.04 -17.38 -9.57
C ILE A 24 3.52 -18.20 -8.38
N GLU A 25 2.20 -18.24 -8.19
CA GLU A 25 1.58 -19.05 -7.14
C GLU A 25 1.90 -20.54 -7.30
N ALA A 26 1.78 -21.08 -8.51
CA ALA A 26 2.12 -22.48 -8.81
C ALA A 26 3.61 -22.80 -8.60
N SER A 27 4.50 -21.81 -8.68
CA SER A 27 5.93 -21.99 -8.42
C SER A 27 6.30 -22.08 -6.94
N GLY A 28 5.34 -21.88 -6.04
CA GLY A 28 5.55 -21.90 -4.58
C GLY A 28 6.33 -20.69 -4.06
N GLN A 29 6.48 -19.64 -4.87
CA GLN A 29 7.09 -18.40 -4.43
C GLN A 29 6.11 -17.65 -3.52
N PRO A 30 6.57 -17.15 -2.36
CA PRO A 30 5.74 -16.33 -1.48
C PRO A 30 5.37 -15.02 -2.18
N PHE A 31 4.11 -14.62 -2.09
CA PHE A 31 3.61 -13.34 -2.58
C PHE A 31 2.71 -12.66 -1.54
N PHE A 32 2.47 -11.36 -1.71
CA PHE A 32 1.57 -10.61 -0.85
C PHE A 32 0.12 -10.87 -1.26
N ASP A 33 -0.74 -11.20 -0.29
CA ASP A 33 -2.18 -11.38 -0.52
C ASP A 33 -2.83 -10.11 -1.05
N GLN A 34 -2.34 -8.95 -0.59
CA GLN A 34 -2.91 -7.65 -0.92
C GLN A 34 -1.81 -6.63 -1.20
N MET A 35 -2.09 -5.74 -2.16
CA MET A 35 -1.34 -4.49 -2.34
C MET A 35 -2.31 -3.32 -2.15
N ARG A 36 -1.93 -2.37 -1.31
CA ARG A 36 -2.71 -1.16 -0.99
C ARG A 36 -1.79 0.05 -0.95
N TRP A 37 -2.34 1.25 -1.08
CA TRP A 37 -1.56 2.48 -1.02
C TRP A 37 -2.41 3.67 -0.61
N LEU A 38 -1.75 4.74 -0.17
CA LEU A 38 -2.37 6.06 -0.08
C LEU A 38 -2.41 6.70 -1.47
N GLU A 39 -3.60 7.15 -1.88
CA GLU A 39 -3.81 7.76 -3.20
C GLU A 39 -3.15 9.13 -3.29
N LEU A 40 -2.33 9.33 -4.32
CA LEU A 40 -1.64 10.60 -4.56
C LEU A 40 -2.53 11.66 -5.24
N GLY A 41 -3.63 11.24 -5.86
CA GLY A 41 -4.60 12.13 -6.51
C GLY A 41 -5.51 12.90 -5.56
N ASP A 42 -5.56 12.51 -4.27
CA ASP A 42 -6.38 13.15 -3.25
C ASP A 42 -5.56 13.42 -1.99
N ALA A 43 -5.12 14.67 -1.84
CA ALA A 43 -4.40 15.13 -0.65
C ALA A 43 -5.31 15.41 0.56
N SER A 44 -6.64 15.37 0.39
CA SER A 44 -7.59 15.68 1.47
C SER A 44 -7.90 14.50 2.38
N ALA A 45 -7.68 13.27 1.91
CA ALA A 45 -7.86 12.06 2.71
C ALA A 45 -6.86 12.03 3.89
N GLY A 46 -7.32 12.40 5.08
CA GLY A 46 -6.50 12.47 6.29
C GLY A 46 -6.48 11.18 7.11
N LEU A 47 -6.30 11.32 8.42
CA LEU A 47 -6.19 10.21 9.36
C LEU A 47 -7.41 9.28 9.35
N ALA A 48 -8.63 9.82 9.35
CA ALA A 48 -9.86 9.03 9.38
C ALA A 48 -10.00 8.12 8.15
N ALA A 49 -9.73 8.65 6.95
CA ALA A 49 -9.74 7.87 5.71
C ALA A 49 -8.66 6.77 5.73
N THR A 50 -7.48 7.08 6.28
CA THR A 50 -6.39 6.11 6.40
C THR A 50 -6.72 4.99 7.38
N LYS A 51 -7.36 5.29 8.52
CA LYS A 51 -7.87 4.28 9.44
C LYS A 51 -8.91 3.38 8.79
N GLN A 52 -9.80 3.93 7.97
CA GLN A 52 -10.77 3.15 7.22
C GLN A 52 -10.08 2.17 6.26
N LEU A 53 -9.04 2.60 5.54
CA LEU A 53 -8.26 1.71 4.67
C LEU A 53 -7.63 0.55 5.45
N PHE A 54 -7.09 0.81 6.65
CA PHE A 54 -6.54 -0.24 7.52
C PHE A 54 -7.63 -1.16 8.08
N HIS A 55 -8.80 -0.62 8.43
CA HIS A 55 -9.93 -1.41 8.92
C HIS A 55 -10.46 -2.40 7.89
N GLU A 56 -10.43 -2.02 6.61
CA GLU A 56 -10.90 -2.83 5.48
C GLU A 56 -9.88 -3.88 5.01
N LEU A 57 -8.70 -3.96 5.64
CA LEU A 57 -7.70 -4.97 5.27
C LEU A 57 -8.23 -6.39 5.54
N PRO A 58 -8.25 -7.26 4.53
CA PRO A 58 -8.49 -8.69 4.75
C PRO A 58 -7.37 -9.31 5.59
N SER A 59 -7.68 -10.45 6.22
CA SER A 59 -6.64 -11.29 6.81
C SER A 59 -5.62 -11.75 5.75
N GLY A 60 -4.33 -11.65 6.06
CA GLY A 60 -3.25 -12.01 5.16
C GLY A 60 -2.07 -11.04 5.23
N LEU A 61 -1.12 -11.21 4.33
CA LEU A 61 0.06 -10.38 4.15
C LEU A 61 -0.23 -9.24 3.17
N THR A 62 -0.32 -8.01 3.68
CA THR A 62 -0.54 -6.81 2.87
C THR A 62 0.75 -6.03 2.66
N TYR A 63 1.03 -5.64 1.41
CA TYR A 63 2.02 -4.62 1.08
C TYR A 63 1.34 -3.25 0.97
N PHE A 64 1.68 -2.33 1.88
CA PHE A 64 1.07 -1.00 1.96
C PHE A 64 2.07 0.09 1.55
N ILE A 65 1.80 0.80 0.45
CA ILE A 65 2.70 1.79 -0.15
C ILE A 65 2.24 3.21 0.19
N HIS A 66 3.17 4.08 0.55
CA HIS A 66 2.93 5.50 0.82
C HIS A 66 4.19 6.28 0.44
N HIS A 67 4.06 7.60 0.29
CA HIS A 67 5.12 8.49 -0.19
C HIS A 67 5.40 9.65 0.78
N PRO A 68 5.72 9.36 2.06
CA PRO A 68 5.88 10.40 3.07
C PRO A 68 7.05 11.30 2.70
N SER A 69 6.81 12.60 2.59
CA SER A 69 7.82 13.60 2.20
C SER A 69 7.65 14.89 2.99
N LEU A 70 8.76 15.60 3.24
CA LEU A 70 8.74 16.94 3.83
C LEU A 70 8.26 17.97 2.81
N ASP A 71 7.58 19.01 3.28
CA ASP A 71 7.18 20.13 2.43
C ASP A 71 8.38 21.04 2.15
N THR A 72 8.98 20.90 0.96
CA THR A 72 10.14 21.70 0.53
C THR A 72 9.92 22.32 -0.86
N PRO A 73 10.60 23.43 -1.19
CA PRO A 73 10.56 24.01 -2.53
C PRO A 73 10.94 23.00 -3.63
N GLU A 74 11.92 22.13 -3.36
CA GLU A 74 12.35 21.08 -4.29
C GLU A 74 11.23 20.09 -4.55
N LEU A 75 10.55 19.60 -3.50
CA LEU A 75 9.43 18.67 -3.67
C LEU A 75 8.32 19.31 -4.51
N ARG A 76 7.93 20.55 -4.18
CA ARG A 76 6.90 21.31 -4.92
C ARG A 76 7.29 21.52 -6.39
N GLY A 77 8.59 21.61 -6.68
CA GLY A 77 9.11 21.79 -8.03
C GLY A 77 9.14 20.52 -8.89
N ILE A 78 9.28 19.34 -8.28
CA ILE A 78 9.45 18.07 -9.02
C ILE A 78 8.23 17.13 -8.97
N ALA A 79 7.31 17.35 -8.03
CA ALA A 79 6.19 16.46 -7.77
C ALA A 79 4.86 17.23 -7.85
N PRO A 80 4.06 17.07 -8.93
CA PRO A 80 2.74 17.71 -9.04
C PRO A 80 1.75 17.29 -7.93
N ASP A 81 2.00 16.14 -7.30
CA ASP A 81 1.26 15.52 -6.21
C ASP A 81 1.88 15.78 -4.81
N TRP A 82 2.75 16.80 -4.69
CA TRP A 82 3.50 17.08 -3.47
C TRP A 82 2.61 17.20 -2.22
N GLN A 83 1.40 17.76 -2.33
CA GLN A 83 0.48 17.90 -1.20
C GLN A 83 0.12 16.53 -0.60
N ALA A 84 -0.12 15.52 -1.45
CA ALA A 84 -0.46 14.17 -0.99
C ALA A 84 0.73 13.50 -0.29
N ARG A 85 1.95 13.75 -0.77
CA ARG A 85 3.21 13.25 -0.15
C ARG A 85 3.46 13.86 1.23
N VAL A 86 3.13 15.14 1.40
CA VAL A 86 3.18 15.83 2.70
C VAL A 86 2.08 15.32 3.64
N ARG A 87 0.86 15.08 3.12
CA ARG A 87 -0.22 14.42 3.85
C ARG A 87 0.22 13.05 4.34
N ASP A 88 0.84 12.24 3.48
CA ASP A 88 1.31 10.89 3.84
C ASP A 88 2.27 10.96 5.03
N LEU A 89 3.22 11.90 5.04
CA LEU A 89 4.11 12.08 6.18
C LEU A 89 3.34 12.41 7.45
N THR A 90 2.41 13.36 7.38
CA THR A 90 1.61 13.82 8.52
C THR A 90 0.80 12.66 9.12
N VAL A 91 0.06 11.94 8.28
CA VAL A 91 -0.83 10.87 8.73
C VAL A 91 -0.05 9.65 9.21
N MET A 92 1.02 9.25 8.50
CA MET A 92 1.76 8.02 8.82
C MET A 92 2.68 8.18 10.05
N THR A 93 2.92 9.41 10.49
CA THR A 93 3.64 9.71 11.75
C THR A 93 2.71 10.06 12.90
N ASP A 94 1.38 10.03 12.68
CA ASP A 94 0.40 10.31 13.72
C ASP A 94 0.37 9.17 14.77
N PRO A 95 0.58 9.47 16.07
CA PRO A 95 0.53 8.45 17.11
C PRO A 95 -0.84 7.78 17.25
N GLU A 96 -1.93 8.47 16.88
CA GLU A 96 -3.29 7.93 16.91
C GLU A 96 -3.48 6.84 15.83
N LEU A 97 -2.76 6.94 14.71
CA LEU A 97 -2.75 5.88 13.69
C LEU A 97 -2.06 4.62 14.23
N ARG A 98 -0.91 4.79 14.90
CA ARG A 98 -0.17 3.68 15.51
C ARG A 98 -1.03 2.93 16.51
N ALA A 99 -1.67 3.64 17.44
CA ALA A 99 -2.54 3.05 18.44
C ALA A 99 -3.73 2.30 17.79
N PHE A 100 -4.29 2.85 16.72
CA PHE A 100 -5.35 2.20 15.96
C PHE A 100 -4.89 0.90 15.29
N VAL A 101 -3.75 0.92 14.61
CA VAL A 101 -3.17 -0.27 13.93
C VAL A 101 -2.91 -1.40 14.93
N GLU A 102 -2.34 -1.06 16.09
CA GLU A 102 -2.08 -2.02 17.17
C GLU A 102 -3.39 -2.61 17.74
N ALA A 103 -4.39 -1.75 18.00
CA ALA A 103 -5.70 -2.19 18.50
C ALA A 103 -6.49 -3.02 17.49
N ALA A 104 -6.30 -2.79 16.19
CA ALA A 104 -6.91 -3.56 15.10
C ALA A 104 -6.25 -4.93 14.90
N GLY A 105 -5.19 -5.27 15.65
CA GLY A 105 -4.45 -6.52 15.49
C GLY A 105 -3.61 -6.57 14.22
N ILE A 106 -3.30 -5.42 13.64
CA ILE A 106 -2.45 -5.33 12.45
C ILE A 106 -0.99 -5.36 12.90
N HIS A 107 -0.27 -6.39 12.46
CA HIS A 107 1.14 -6.57 12.77
C HIS A 107 2.00 -5.92 11.69
N LEU A 108 2.70 -4.85 12.04
CA LEU A 108 3.68 -4.23 11.16
C LEU A 108 4.95 -5.08 11.12
N ILE A 109 5.30 -5.56 9.93
CA ILE A 109 6.53 -6.31 9.68
C ILE A 109 7.38 -5.61 8.61
N GLY A 110 8.69 -5.83 8.65
CA GLY A 110 9.61 -5.35 7.66
C GLY A 110 10.16 -6.47 6.77
N TRP A 111 10.89 -6.08 5.72
CA TRP A 111 11.54 -7.03 4.81
C TRP A 111 12.53 -7.99 5.49
N ARG A 112 13.11 -7.59 6.64
CA ARG A 112 13.97 -8.50 7.43
C ARG A 112 13.18 -9.64 8.07
N ASP A 113 11.93 -9.40 8.46
CA ASP A 113 11.06 -10.45 9.01
C ASP A 113 10.71 -11.47 7.91
N ILE A 114 10.36 -10.96 6.73
CA ILE A 114 10.09 -11.77 5.54
C ILE A 114 11.34 -12.59 5.18
N GLN A 115 12.50 -11.94 5.05
CA GLN A 115 13.76 -12.63 4.75
C GLN A 115 14.03 -13.77 5.74
N ARG A 116 13.92 -13.50 7.05
CA ARG A 116 14.12 -14.53 8.08
C ARG A 116 13.11 -15.68 8.00
N ALA A 117 11.89 -15.42 7.56
CA ALA A 117 10.88 -16.45 7.36
C ALA A 117 11.18 -17.35 6.14
N LEU A 118 11.84 -16.79 5.11
CA LEU A 118 12.16 -17.49 3.86
C LEU A 118 13.51 -18.20 3.86
N THR A 119 14.48 -17.75 4.66
CA THR A 119 15.82 -18.37 4.73
C THR A 119 15.90 -19.51 5.76
N LYS A 120 14.78 -20.17 6.06
CA LYS A 120 14.73 -21.31 6.99
C LYS A 120 15.10 -22.62 6.32
#